data_AF-A0A109FCA2-F1
#
_entry.id   AF-A0A109FCA2-F1
#
_cell.length_a   1.000
_cell.length_b   1.000
_cell.length_c   1.000
_cell.angle_alpha   90.00
_cell.angle_beta   90.00
_cell.angle_gamma   90.00
#
_symmetry.space_group_name_H-M   'P 1'
#
loop_
_entity.id
_entity.type
_entity.pdbx_description
1 polymer ?
#
loop_
_entity_poly.entity_id
_entity_poly.type
_entity_poly.pdbx_seq_one_letter_code
_entity_poly.pdbx_strand_id
1 'polypeptide(L)'
;MSSARIHVCTLHTRHAEVCLRFRRPGDAYLELWTTSGLLATASHYYKTLLASGYAETVPSGSKRQRSEALPSIEYTPSGHGDLAQPTIDWQDSDDETDDFLVERDWSGCTTTKQDAADFDYQQMETGHIKFAPIRSSHALPPDELATKRKASLAKSLKKMPTLPPAVSPKSVYRLAHLLERYELQNLALDSFASSLTISGAANEIFSPASLAYDKLRKVVVDFVVKNWKEVEATEAWHASRAKVASGQTEGGAQILFDLFATIDDKT
;
A
#
# COMPACT_ATOMS: atom_id res chain seq x y z
N MET A 1 4.97 9.08 -4.26
CA MET A 1 5.51 7.79 -3.76
C MET A 1 5.50 7.82 -2.24
N SER A 2 4.91 6.84 -1.56
CA SER A 2 5.05 6.78 -0.09
C SER A 2 6.47 6.31 0.23
N SER A 3 7.35 7.25 0.57
CA SER A 3 8.74 6.97 0.91
C SER A 3 8.77 6.42 2.34
N ALA A 4 8.92 5.09 2.47
CA ALA A 4 9.28 4.48 3.74
C ALA A 4 10.73 4.88 4.05
N ARG A 5 10.94 5.55 5.18
CA ARG A 5 12.28 5.92 5.66
C ARG A 5 12.65 4.99 6.79
N ILE A 6 13.83 4.40 6.75
CA ILE A 6 14.29 3.48 7.78
C ILE A 6 15.29 4.21 8.64
N HIS A 7 15.04 4.21 9.95
CA HIS A 7 15.92 4.80 10.96
C HIS A 7 16.42 3.70 11.87
N VAL A 8 17.72 3.67 12.10
CA VAL A 8 18.33 2.80 13.11
C VAL A 8 18.71 3.67 14.28
N CYS A 9 18.06 3.47 15.42
CA CYS A 9 18.43 4.12 16.67
C CYS A 9 18.93 3.05 17.64
N THR A 10 20.18 3.15 18.06
CA THR A 10 20.81 2.23 19.01
C THR A 10 20.43 2.52 20.47
N LEU A 11 19.16 2.82 20.74
CA LEU A 11 18.67 3.11 22.09
C LEU A 11 17.67 2.06 22.59
N HIS A 12 18.25 0.96 23.09
CA HIS A 12 17.85 0.16 24.25
C HIS A 12 16.35 -0.07 24.52
N THR A 13 15.75 -0.98 23.75
CA THR A 13 14.90 -2.06 24.26
C THR A 13 15.52 -3.38 23.79
N ARG A 14 15.61 -4.41 24.65
CA ARG A 14 16.55 -5.54 24.49
C ARG A 14 16.34 -6.44 23.24
N HIS A 15 15.33 -6.18 22.40
CA HIS A 15 14.96 -7.06 21.29
C HIS A 15 14.58 -6.35 19.98
N ALA A 16 14.69 -5.02 19.87
CA ALA A 16 14.42 -4.34 18.60
C ALA A 16 15.52 -3.30 18.31
N GLU A 17 16.20 -3.45 17.17
CA GLU A 17 17.31 -2.58 16.77
C GLU A 17 17.06 -1.78 15.48
N VAL A 18 15.94 -2.00 14.79
CA VAL A 18 15.56 -1.30 13.56
C VAL A 18 14.19 -0.63 13.74
N CYS A 19 14.04 0.61 13.25
CA CYS A 19 12.78 1.34 13.21
C CYS A 19 12.39 1.66 11.75
N LEU A 20 11.22 1.17 11.32
CA LEU A 20 10.61 1.53 10.03
C LEU A 20 9.68 2.71 10.25
N ARG A 21 9.84 3.79 9.45
CA ARG A 21 9.00 4.99 9.54
C ARG A 21 8.12 5.14 8.32
N PHE A 22 6.82 5.26 8.57
CA PHE A 22 5.81 5.51 7.55
C PHE A 22 5.31 6.95 7.69
N ARG A 23 5.50 7.76 6.63
CA ARG A 23 5.07 9.16 6.61
C ARG A 23 3.56 9.24 6.51
N ARG A 24 2.93 10.10 7.33
CA ARG A 24 1.51 10.46 7.23
C ARG A 24 1.31 11.88 6.70
N PRO A 25 0.10 12.22 6.23
CA PRO A 25 -0.30 13.60 6.04
C PRO A 25 -0.14 14.40 7.34
N GLY A 26 0.31 15.66 7.24
CA GLY A 26 0.51 16.54 8.41
C GLY A 26 1.83 16.32 9.18
N ASP A 27 2.86 15.77 8.52
CA ASP A 27 4.21 15.55 9.05
C ASP A 27 4.32 14.63 10.30
N ALA A 28 3.26 13.88 10.60
CA ALA A 28 3.32 12.77 11.54
C ALA A 28 4.01 11.55 10.92
N TYR A 29 4.65 10.73 11.77
CA TYR A 29 5.23 9.44 11.38
C TYR A 29 4.64 8.33 12.25
N LEU A 30 4.37 7.18 11.62
CA LEU A 30 4.18 5.92 12.34
C LEU A 30 5.53 5.22 12.41
N GLU A 31 5.87 4.72 13.60
CA GLU A 31 7.12 4.01 13.85
C GLU A 31 6.83 2.55 14.17
N LEU A 32 7.50 1.64 13.46
CA LEU A 32 7.46 0.20 13.72
C LEU A 32 8.86 -0.28 14.10
N TRP A 33 9.02 -0.73 15.34
CA TRP A 33 10.28 -1.27 15.86
C TRP A 33 10.36 -2.77 15.63
N THR A 34 11.52 -3.27 15.17
CA THR A 34 11.75 -4.69 14.84
C THR A 34 13.24 -5.05 14.88
N THR A 35 13.60 -6.30 14.55
CA THR A 35 14.99 -6.75 14.44
C THR A 35 15.47 -6.79 12.99
N SER A 36 16.75 -6.51 12.80
CA SER A 36 17.44 -6.69 11.53
C SER A 36 17.42 -8.14 11.06
N GLY A 37 17.55 -9.09 12.00
CA GLY A 37 17.50 -10.53 11.74
C GLY A 37 16.16 -10.99 11.17
N LEU A 38 15.04 -10.51 11.73
CA LEU A 38 13.70 -10.80 11.24
C LEU A 38 13.50 -10.23 9.83
N LEU A 39 13.86 -8.96 9.62
CA LEU A 39 13.72 -8.32 8.30
C LEU A 39 14.55 -9.01 7.22
N ALA A 40 15.81 -9.32 7.51
CA ALA A 40 16.72 -10.00 6.59
C ALA A 40 16.28 -11.44 6.27
N THR A 41 15.66 -12.12 7.23
CA THR A 41 15.08 -13.45 7.03
C THR A 41 13.81 -13.37 6.19
N ALA A 42 12.98 -12.34 6.40
CA ALA A 42 11.69 -12.18 5.74
C ALA A 42 11.79 -11.71 4.28
N SER A 43 12.85 -10.98 3.90
CA SER A 43 12.99 -10.38 2.57
C SER A 43 14.45 -10.19 2.14
N HIS A 44 14.72 -10.52 0.88
CA HIS A 44 16.01 -10.29 0.23
C HIS A 44 16.34 -8.79 0.09
N TYR A 45 15.33 -7.96 -0.14
CA TYR A 45 15.46 -6.51 -0.17
C TYR A 45 16.09 -6.00 1.14
N TYR A 46 15.52 -6.37 2.29
CA TYR A 46 16.07 -5.95 3.58
C TYR A 46 17.44 -6.54 3.85
N LYS A 47 17.69 -7.79 3.46
CA LYS A 47 19.02 -8.39 3.57
C LYS A 47 20.08 -7.57 2.81
N THR A 48 19.77 -7.14 1.60
CA THR A 48 20.66 -6.33 0.76
C THR A 48 20.82 -4.92 1.33
N LEU A 49 19.72 -4.29 1.75
CA LEU A 49 19.71 -2.94 2.33
C LEU A 49 20.50 -2.86 3.64
N LEU A 50 20.39 -3.88 4.49
CA LEU A 50 21.14 -3.97 5.74
C LEU A 50 22.63 -4.23 5.49
N ALA A 51 22.95 -5.10 4.51
CA ALA A 51 24.33 -5.40 4.15
C ALA A 51 25.06 -4.23 3.47
N SER A 52 24.35 -3.34 2.78
CA SER A 52 24.92 -2.16 2.12
C SER A 52 25.27 -1.03 3.09
N GLY A 53 25.06 -1.20 4.40
CA GLY A 53 25.26 -0.15 5.39
C GLY A 53 24.26 0.98 5.27
N TYR A 54 23.04 0.68 4.79
CA TYR A 54 21.94 1.64 4.65
C TYR A 54 22.22 2.77 3.65
N ALA A 55 22.93 2.49 2.55
CA ALA A 55 23.31 3.49 1.54
C ALA A 55 22.12 4.31 0.97
N GLU A 56 20.90 3.76 1.04
CA GLU A 56 19.66 4.40 0.58
C GLU A 56 18.92 5.18 1.70
N THR A 57 19.39 5.10 2.95
CA THR A 57 18.77 5.83 4.06
C THR A 57 19.33 7.23 4.18
N VAL A 58 18.45 8.20 4.37
CA VAL A 58 18.86 9.58 4.65
C VAL A 58 19.24 9.66 6.13
N PRO A 59 20.52 9.91 6.49
CA PRO A 59 20.88 10.13 7.88
C PRO A 59 20.18 11.39 8.38
N SER A 60 19.17 11.24 9.25
CA SER A 60 18.71 12.38 10.05
C SER A 60 19.78 12.64 11.10
N GLY A 61 20.52 13.72 10.93
CA GLY A 61 21.57 14.14 11.84
C GLY A 61 21.07 14.12 13.28
N SER A 62 21.62 13.21 14.09
CA SER A 62 21.71 13.42 15.52
C SER A 62 22.39 14.77 15.71
N LYS A 63 21.76 15.70 16.44
CA LYS A 63 22.36 16.97 16.84
C LYS A 63 23.71 16.68 17.51
N ARG A 64 24.80 16.71 16.74
CA ARG A 64 26.16 16.77 17.23
C ARG A 64 26.72 18.15 16.97
N GLN A 65 27.43 18.61 17.99
CA GLN A 65 27.99 19.92 18.18
C GLN A 65 28.87 20.34 16.99
N ARG A 66 28.68 21.60 16.57
CA ARG A 66 29.43 22.33 15.54
C ARG A 66 30.95 22.21 15.75
N SER A 67 31.68 21.72 14.75
CA SER A 67 33.04 22.19 14.43
C SER A 67 33.40 21.88 12.97
N GLU A 68 33.81 22.96 12.29
CA GLU A 68 34.60 23.19 11.07
C GLU A 68 34.63 22.21 9.88
N ALA A 69 34.64 22.82 8.68
CA ALA A 69 34.14 22.31 7.43
C ALA A 69 35.24 21.89 6.42
N LEU A 70 34.89 20.97 5.52
CA LEU A 70 35.45 20.81 4.17
C LEU A 70 34.34 20.31 3.22
N PRO A 71 34.44 20.58 1.90
CA PRO A 71 33.28 20.91 1.08
C PRO A 71 32.48 19.68 0.66
N SER A 72 31.18 19.73 0.93
CA SER A 72 30.20 18.86 0.31
C SER A 72 30.12 19.18 -1.18
N ILE A 73 30.27 18.15 -2.01
CA ILE A 73 29.96 18.23 -3.44
C ILE A 73 28.45 18.45 -3.55
N GLU A 74 28.07 19.67 -3.91
CA GLU A 74 26.70 20.01 -4.29
C GLU A 74 26.37 19.28 -5.60
N TYR A 75 25.45 18.31 -5.51
CA TYR A 75 24.62 18.00 -6.66
C TYR A 75 23.47 19.00 -6.64
N THR A 76 23.48 19.96 -7.56
CA THR A 76 22.35 20.83 -7.86
C THR A 76 21.38 20.10 -8.77
N PRO A 77 20.23 19.58 -8.29
CA PRO A 77 19.06 19.52 -9.15
C PRO A 77 18.56 20.96 -9.27
N SER A 78 18.99 21.62 -10.34
CA SER A 78 18.43 22.87 -10.81
C SER A 78 16.91 22.75 -10.91
N GLY A 79 16.18 23.55 -10.13
CA GLY A 79 14.74 23.70 -10.23
C GLY A 79 14.05 23.94 -8.89
N HIS A 80 14.11 25.17 -8.39
CA HIS A 80 13.16 25.66 -7.40
C HIS A 80 11.74 25.55 -7.95
N GLY A 81 10.98 24.60 -7.43
CA GLY A 81 9.55 24.49 -7.58
C GLY A 81 9.00 23.85 -6.33
N ASP A 82 8.25 24.62 -5.55
CA ASP A 82 7.44 24.20 -4.42
C ASP A 82 6.35 23.23 -4.95
N LEU A 83 6.74 21.98 -5.20
CA LEU A 83 5.85 20.94 -5.67
C LEU A 83 5.63 19.97 -4.50
N ALA A 84 4.52 20.20 -3.79
CA ALA A 84 3.85 19.12 -3.09
C ALA A 84 3.78 17.94 -4.06
N GLN A 85 4.55 16.87 -3.83
CA GLN A 85 4.42 15.67 -4.63
C GLN A 85 2.95 15.27 -4.58
N PRO A 86 2.28 15.07 -5.74
CA PRO A 86 0.90 14.63 -5.73
C PRO A 86 0.86 13.32 -4.94
N THR A 87 0.14 13.35 -3.82
CA THR A 87 -0.22 12.14 -3.08
C THR A 87 -1.16 11.37 -3.98
N ILE A 88 -0.60 10.47 -4.79
CA ILE A 88 -1.39 9.52 -5.58
C ILE A 88 -2.25 8.75 -4.59
N ASP A 89 -3.55 9.01 -4.63
CA ASP A 89 -4.56 8.23 -3.92
C ASP A 89 -4.64 6.87 -4.61
N TRP A 90 -4.09 5.85 -3.97
CA TRP A 90 -4.07 4.49 -4.52
C TRP A 90 -5.44 3.80 -4.44
N GLN A 91 -6.44 4.45 -3.83
CA GLN A 91 -7.78 3.92 -3.62
C GLN A 91 -7.71 2.53 -2.98
N ASP A 92 -6.85 2.43 -1.97
CA ASP A 92 -6.68 1.21 -1.19
C ASP A 92 -8.01 0.91 -0.48
N SER A 93 -8.32 -0.38 -0.36
CA SER A 93 -9.65 -0.83 0.09
C SER A 93 -9.83 -0.81 1.61
N ASP A 94 -8.77 -0.48 2.33
CA ASP A 94 -8.64 -0.52 3.79
C ASP A 94 -8.25 0.82 4.41
N ASP A 95 -8.24 1.92 3.65
CA ASP A 95 -8.00 3.26 4.20
C ASP A 95 -8.98 3.63 5.33
N GLU A 96 -10.24 3.17 5.27
CA GLU A 96 -11.21 3.36 6.35
C GLU A 96 -10.84 2.55 7.60
N THR A 97 -10.09 1.45 7.41
CA THR A 97 -9.50 0.66 8.49
C THR A 97 -8.37 1.44 9.13
N ASP A 98 -7.48 2.04 8.33
CA ASP A 98 -6.38 2.87 8.83
C ASP A 98 -6.91 4.05 9.66
N ASP A 99 -7.90 4.77 9.13
CA ASP A 99 -8.53 5.88 9.85
C ASP A 99 -9.20 5.42 11.15
N PHE A 100 -9.90 4.29 11.11
CA PHE A 100 -10.57 3.73 12.29
C PHE A 100 -9.58 3.27 13.36
N LEU A 101 -8.45 2.66 12.98
CA LEU A 101 -7.41 2.22 13.90
C LEU A 101 -6.73 3.41 14.59
N VAL A 102 -6.53 4.50 13.83
CA VAL A 102 -5.99 5.77 14.34
C VAL A 102 -6.98 6.44 15.31
N GLU A 103 -8.26 6.52 14.95
CA GLU A 103 -9.31 7.14 15.78
C GLU A 103 -9.44 6.47 17.16
N ARG A 104 -9.24 5.15 17.22
CA ARG A 104 -9.43 4.35 18.44
C ARG A 104 -8.21 4.20 19.32
N ASP A 105 -7.06 4.74 18.91
CA ASP A 105 -5.77 4.41 19.50
C ASP A 105 -5.66 2.88 19.66
N TRP A 106 -6.01 2.14 18.59
CA TRP A 106 -6.07 0.67 18.61
C TRP A 106 -4.67 0.08 18.87
N SER A 107 -3.67 0.81 18.41
CA SER A 107 -2.38 0.88 19.06
C SER A 107 -2.53 1.45 20.47
N GLY A 108 -2.39 0.66 21.53
CA GLY A 108 -1.90 1.18 22.82
C GLY A 108 -0.46 1.74 22.72
N CYS A 109 -0.15 2.42 21.61
CA CYS A 109 1.11 2.90 21.09
C CYS A 109 1.05 4.43 20.90
N THR A 110 0.18 5.13 21.63
CA THR A 110 0.62 6.41 22.18
C THR A 110 1.61 6.11 23.30
N THR A 111 2.78 6.70 23.17
CA THR A 111 3.96 6.51 24.01
C THR A 111 3.67 6.74 25.50
N THR A 112 3.34 5.67 26.23
CA THR A 112 3.86 5.46 27.58
C THR A 112 4.64 4.16 27.60
N LYS A 113 5.95 4.33 27.75
CA LYS A 113 6.98 3.30 27.81
C LYS A 113 6.53 2.22 28.80
N GLN A 114 6.17 1.02 28.33
CA GLN A 114 6.69 -0.25 28.86
C GLN A 114 5.96 -1.48 28.25
N ASP A 115 4.69 -1.39 27.85
CA ASP A 115 3.88 -2.61 27.62
C ASP A 115 3.38 -2.84 26.16
N ALA A 116 3.78 -1.99 25.21
CA ALA A 116 3.30 -2.04 23.81
C ALA A 116 4.07 -3.02 22.90
N ALA A 117 4.99 -3.82 23.43
CA ALA A 117 5.89 -4.64 22.63
C ALA A 117 5.29 -5.98 22.13
N ASP A 118 4.10 -6.37 22.57
CA ASP A 118 3.60 -7.75 22.32
C ASP A 118 2.52 -7.86 21.24
N PHE A 119 1.86 -6.76 20.83
CA PHE A 119 0.70 -6.84 19.92
C PHE A 119 1.02 -6.53 18.44
N ASP A 120 1.92 -5.58 18.15
CA ASP A 120 2.25 -5.23 16.76
C ASP A 120 3.11 -6.30 16.04
N TYR A 121 3.73 -7.21 16.80
CA TYR A 121 4.50 -8.34 16.25
C TYR A 121 3.62 -9.48 15.74
N GLN A 122 2.35 -9.53 16.15
CA GLN A 122 1.51 -10.71 15.95
C GLN A 122 1.21 -10.98 14.46
N GLN A 123 1.10 -9.96 13.61
CA GLN A 123 0.77 -10.18 12.19
C GLN A 123 1.97 -10.69 11.38
N MET A 124 3.19 -10.25 11.70
CA MET A 124 4.40 -10.79 11.09
C MET A 124 4.77 -12.17 11.63
N GLU A 125 4.53 -12.43 12.91
CA GLU A 125 4.86 -13.72 13.55
C GLU A 125 3.84 -14.83 13.26
N THR A 126 2.55 -14.51 13.23
CA THR A 126 1.50 -15.53 12.97
C THR A 126 1.39 -15.93 11.50
N GLY A 127 1.93 -15.12 10.58
CA GLY A 127 1.76 -15.28 9.14
C GLY A 127 0.29 -15.18 8.68
N HIS A 128 -0.62 -14.72 9.55
CA HIS A 128 -2.04 -14.66 9.23
C HIS A 128 -2.40 -13.34 8.56
N ILE A 129 -2.80 -13.41 7.30
CA ILE A 129 -3.31 -12.26 6.53
C ILE A 129 -4.75 -12.55 6.14
N LYS A 130 -5.64 -11.65 6.54
CA LYS A 130 -7.03 -11.65 6.11
C LYS A 130 -7.23 -10.48 5.15
N PHE A 131 -7.76 -10.76 3.97
CA PHE A 131 -8.02 -9.70 3.00
C PHE A 131 -9.41 -9.10 3.14
N ALA A 132 -9.48 -7.78 2.97
CA ALA A 132 -10.72 -7.04 2.84
C ALA A 132 -11.21 -7.12 1.38
N PRO A 133 -12.53 -7.21 1.14
CA PRO A 133 -13.10 -7.08 -0.20
C PRO A 133 -12.70 -5.74 -0.83
N ILE A 134 -12.47 -5.73 -2.14
CA ILE A 134 -12.11 -4.51 -2.86
C ILE A 134 -13.24 -3.48 -2.85
N ARG A 135 -12.91 -2.19 -2.84
CA ARG A 135 -13.93 -1.10 -2.87
C ARG A 135 -14.89 -1.21 -4.04
N SER A 136 -14.32 -1.47 -5.21
CA SER A 136 -15.02 -1.61 -6.48
C SER A 136 -15.98 -2.81 -6.53
N SER A 137 -15.93 -3.75 -5.59
CA SER A 137 -16.89 -4.87 -5.54
C SER A 137 -18.26 -4.46 -4.99
N HIS A 138 -18.40 -3.25 -4.43
CA HIS A 138 -19.65 -2.77 -3.85
C HIS A 138 -20.28 -1.69 -4.72
N ALA A 139 -21.58 -1.84 -5.00
CA ALA A 139 -22.39 -0.83 -5.68
C ALA A 139 -22.93 0.26 -4.73
N LEU A 140 -22.30 0.46 -3.56
CA LEU A 140 -22.74 1.43 -2.57
C LEU A 140 -22.02 2.77 -2.77
N PRO A 141 -22.68 3.90 -2.47
CA PRO A 141 -22.01 5.20 -2.38
C PRO A 141 -20.82 5.14 -1.40
N PRO A 142 -19.73 5.90 -1.65
CA PRO A 142 -18.52 5.87 -0.81
C PRO A 142 -18.80 6.05 0.68
N ASP A 143 -19.64 7.01 1.06
CA ASP A 143 -19.93 7.33 2.47
C ASP A 143 -20.68 6.21 3.20
N GLU A 144 -21.63 5.57 2.51
CA GLU A 144 -22.36 4.43 3.03
C GLU A 144 -21.45 3.20 3.17
N LEU A 145 -20.57 2.99 2.18
CA LEU A 145 -19.59 1.91 2.19
C LEU A 145 -18.64 2.06 3.37
N ALA A 146 -18.08 3.26 3.58
CA ALA A 146 -17.20 3.58 4.70
C ALA A 146 -17.89 3.32 6.04
N THR A 147 -19.13 3.77 6.20
CA THR A 147 -19.92 3.55 7.43
C THR A 147 -20.16 2.06 7.70
N LYS A 148 -20.56 1.30 6.67
CA LYS A 148 -20.79 -0.15 6.77
C LYS A 148 -19.52 -0.91 7.11
N ARG A 149 -18.38 -0.48 6.56
CA ARG A 149 -17.07 -1.07 6.84
C ARG A 149 -16.59 -0.78 8.25
N LYS A 150 -16.67 0.47 8.72
CA LYS A 150 -16.37 0.83 10.11
C LYS A 150 -17.21 0.00 11.08
N ALA A 151 -18.50 -0.20 10.81
CA ALA A 151 -19.36 -1.06 11.64
C ALA A 151 -18.94 -2.54 11.61
N SER A 152 -18.58 -3.07 10.44
CA SER A 152 -18.07 -4.45 10.27
C SER A 152 -16.75 -4.68 11.00
N LEU A 153 -15.83 -3.71 10.93
CA LEU A 153 -14.57 -3.69 11.67
C LEU A 153 -14.81 -3.71 13.17
N ALA A 154 -15.62 -2.79 13.69
CA ALA A 154 -15.96 -2.74 15.10
C ALA A 154 -16.58 -4.05 15.61
N LYS A 155 -17.42 -4.71 14.80
CA LYS A 155 -17.99 -6.03 15.12
C LYS A 155 -16.93 -7.14 15.12
N SER A 156 -16.04 -7.13 14.14
CA SER A 156 -14.98 -8.14 14.00
C SER A 156 -13.98 -8.06 15.16
N LEU A 157 -13.57 -6.85 15.55
CA LEU A 157 -12.66 -6.62 16.66
C LEU A 157 -13.28 -7.02 18.01
N LYS A 158 -14.59 -6.80 18.19
CA LYS A 158 -15.31 -7.32 19.38
C LYS A 158 -15.32 -8.84 19.43
N LYS A 159 -15.40 -9.51 18.27
CA LYS A 159 -15.49 -10.98 18.19
C LYS A 159 -14.12 -11.65 18.35
N MET A 160 -13.07 -11.08 17.76
CA MET A 160 -11.72 -11.62 17.75
C MET A 160 -10.72 -10.49 18.01
N PRO A 161 -10.55 -10.07 19.27
CA PRO A 161 -9.73 -8.91 19.61
C PRO A 161 -8.23 -9.11 19.37
N THR A 162 -7.78 -10.36 19.27
CA THR A 162 -6.37 -10.73 19.07
C THR A 162 -5.97 -10.92 17.61
N LEU A 163 -6.93 -10.87 16.67
CA LEU A 163 -6.59 -11.00 15.25
C LEU A 163 -6.50 -9.61 14.61
N PRO A 164 -5.51 -9.42 13.73
CA PRO A 164 -5.38 -8.16 13.04
C PRO A 164 -6.59 -7.95 12.10
N PRO A 165 -6.93 -6.69 11.82
CA PRO A 165 -8.01 -6.37 10.91
C PRO A 165 -7.69 -6.82 9.48
N ALA A 166 -8.74 -6.90 8.66
CA ALA A 166 -8.57 -7.27 7.27
C ALA A 166 -7.92 -6.13 6.47
N VAL A 167 -6.98 -6.45 5.60
CA VAL A 167 -6.15 -5.50 4.84
C VAL A 167 -6.49 -5.53 3.35
N SER A 168 -6.23 -4.44 2.63
CA SER A 168 -6.48 -4.38 1.19
C SER A 168 -5.50 -5.29 0.44
N PRO A 169 -5.98 -6.12 -0.50
CA PRO A 169 -5.09 -6.88 -1.36
C PRO A 169 -4.20 -5.97 -2.22
N LYS A 170 -4.62 -4.74 -2.55
CA LYS A 170 -3.79 -3.78 -3.29
C LYS A 170 -2.64 -3.25 -2.43
N SER A 171 -2.93 -2.82 -1.20
CA SER A 171 -1.92 -2.39 -0.22
C SER A 171 -0.89 -3.49 0.05
N VAL A 172 -1.36 -4.72 0.29
CA VAL A 172 -0.48 -5.87 0.52
C VAL A 172 0.35 -6.20 -0.72
N TYR A 173 -0.25 -6.19 -1.92
CA TYR A 173 0.49 -6.43 -3.15
C TYR A 173 1.61 -5.39 -3.34
N ARG A 174 1.31 -4.11 -3.13
CA ARG A 174 2.28 -3.01 -3.22
C ARG A 174 3.44 -3.18 -2.26
N LEU A 175 3.13 -3.50 -0.99
CA LEU A 175 4.15 -3.78 0.02
C LEU A 175 4.98 -5.01 -0.36
N ALA A 176 4.34 -6.10 -0.80
CA ALA A 176 5.01 -7.32 -1.19
C ALA A 176 5.86 -7.14 -2.46
N HIS A 177 5.44 -6.27 -3.38
CA HIS A 177 6.22 -5.88 -4.54
C HIS A 177 7.47 -5.12 -4.12
N LEU A 178 7.32 -4.11 -3.25
CA LEU A 178 8.45 -3.34 -2.71
C LEU A 178 9.45 -4.21 -1.93
N LEU A 179 8.94 -5.16 -1.15
CA LEU A 179 9.75 -6.07 -0.33
C LEU A 179 10.22 -7.32 -1.09
N GLU A 180 9.97 -7.40 -2.40
CA GLU A 180 10.33 -8.55 -3.25
C GLU A 180 9.85 -9.90 -2.70
N ARG A 181 8.69 -9.92 -2.01
CA ARG A 181 8.09 -11.14 -1.44
C ARG A 181 7.11 -11.77 -2.42
N TYR A 182 7.63 -12.62 -3.31
CA TYR A 182 6.86 -13.23 -4.40
C TYR A 182 5.62 -14.00 -3.93
N GLU A 183 5.74 -14.85 -2.91
CA GLU A 183 4.59 -15.61 -2.37
C GLU A 183 3.47 -14.70 -1.87
N LEU A 184 3.83 -13.59 -1.22
CA LEU A 184 2.87 -12.63 -0.71
C LEU A 184 2.23 -11.80 -1.84
N GLN A 185 2.99 -11.50 -2.90
CA GLN A 185 2.43 -10.90 -4.11
C GLN A 185 1.35 -11.81 -4.71
N ASN A 186 1.62 -13.11 -4.86
CA ASN A 186 0.65 -14.05 -5.43
C ASN A 186 -0.60 -14.17 -4.56
N LEU A 187 -0.43 -14.31 -3.24
CA LEU A 187 -1.57 -14.38 -2.31
C LEU A 187 -2.47 -13.14 -2.43
N ALA A 188 -1.87 -11.96 -2.56
CA ALA A 188 -2.61 -10.71 -2.74
C ALA A 188 -3.29 -10.64 -4.12
N LEU A 189 -2.63 -11.10 -5.19
CA LEU A 189 -3.23 -11.17 -6.53
C LEU A 189 -4.40 -12.16 -6.59
N ASP A 190 -4.29 -13.33 -5.95
CA ASP A 190 -5.35 -14.34 -5.91
C ASP A 190 -6.57 -13.81 -5.15
N SER A 191 -6.34 -13.15 -4.01
CA SER A 191 -7.42 -12.51 -3.26
C SER A 191 -8.04 -11.35 -4.05
N PHE A 192 -7.23 -10.56 -4.76
CA PHE A 192 -7.72 -9.48 -5.60
C PHE A 192 -8.59 -10.03 -6.73
N ALA A 193 -8.09 -11.01 -7.49
CA ALA A 193 -8.79 -11.67 -8.58
C ALA A 193 -10.14 -12.27 -8.13
N SER A 194 -10.14 -12.95 -6.98
CA SER A 194 -11.34 -13.57 -6.40
C SER A 194 -12.40 -12.57 -5.97
N SER A 195 -12.03 -11.31 -5.76
CA SER A 195 -12.93 -10.24 -5.34
C SER A 195 -13.45 -9.37 -6.48
N LEU A 196 -12.97 -9.59 -7.72
CA LEU A 196 -13.43 -8.84 -8.90
C LEU A 196 -14.88 -9.15 -9.22
N THR A 197 -15.62 -8.09 -9.54
CA THR A 197 -16.98 -8.16 -10.08
C THR A 197 -17.00 -7.51 -11.46
N ILE A 198 -18.07 -7.72 -12.25
CA ILE A 198 -18.19 -7.16 -13.61
C ILE A 198 -18.09 -5.62 -13.59
N SER A 199 -18.89 -4.99 -12.74
CA SER A 199 -18.85 -3.53 -12.54
C SER A 199 -17.55 -3.07 -11.87
N GLY A 200 -17.02 -3.87 -10.93
CA GLY A 200 -15.78 -3.54 -10.24
C GLY A 200 -14.55 -3.55 -11.15
N ALA A 201 -14.45 -4.54 -12.04
CA ALA A 201 -13.36 -4.69 -12.99
C ALA A 201 -13.28 -3.51 -13.96
N ALA A 202 -14.43 -2.97 -14.38
CA ALA A 202 -14.48 -1.77 -15.22
C ALA A 202 -13.84 -0.54 -14.56
N ASN A 203 -13.99 -0.40 -13.23
CA ASN A 203 -13.34 0.66 -12.48
C ASN A 203 -11.86 0.35 -12.21
N GLU A 204 -11.52 -0.91 -11.90
CA GLU A 204 -10.17 -1.30 -11.52
C GLU A 204 -9.17 -1.31 -12.67
N ILE A 205 -9.59 -1.49 -13.92
CA ILE A 205 -8.65 -1.57 -15.05
C ILE A 205 -7.87 -0.26 -15.26
N PHE A 206 -8.45 0.87 -14.84
CA PHE A 206 -7.83 2.20 -14.88
C PHE A 206 -7.49 2.73 -13.49
N SER A 207 -7.55 1.90 -12.45
CA SER A 207 -7.17 2.35 -11.12
C SER A 207 -5.68 2.70 -11.08
N PRO A 208 -5.25 3.61 -10.19
CA PRO A 208 -3.84 3.94 -10.03
C PRO A 208 -2.97 2.71 -9.81
N ALA A 209 -3.48 1.70 -9.10
CA ALA A 209 -2.80 0.43 -8.90
C ALA A 209 -2.58 -0.33 -10.22
N SER A 210 -3.59 -0.43 -11.08
CA SER A 210 -3.44 -1.06 -12.41
C SER A 210 -2.53 -0.26 -13.34
N LEU A 211 -2.49 1.06 -13.21
CA LEU A 211 -1.55 1.90 -13.97
C LEU A 211 -0.10 1.66 -13.53
N ALA A 212 0.15 1.48 -12.24
CA ALA A 212 1.50 1.35 -11.71
C ALA A 212 2.05 -0.08 -11.69
N TYR A 213 1.20 -1.11 -11.69
CA TYR A 213 1.61 -2.49 -11.49
C TYR A 213 1.07 -3.44 -12.57
N ASP A 214 1.96 -3.89 -13.45
CA ASP A 214 1.62 -4.70 -14.63
C ASP A 214 0.94 -6.02 -14.30
N LYS A 215 1.39 -6.74 -13.26
CA LYS A 215 0.75 -8.01 -12.87
C LYS A 215 -0.67 -7.80 -12.35
N LEU A 216 -0.91 -6.71 -11.62
CA LEU A 216 -2.24 -6.36 -11.12
C LEU A 216 -3.15 -5.98 -12.29
N ARG A 217 -2.66 -5.15 -13.21
CA ARG A 217 -3.36 -4.81 -14.46
C ARG A 217 -3.72 -6.05 -15.26
N LYS A 218 -2.77 -6.98 -15.41
CA LYS A 218 -2.98 -8.23 -16.14
C LYS A 218 -4.14 -9.03 -15.55
N VAL A 219 -4.24 -9.15 -14.23
CA VAL A 219 -5.37 -9.83 -13.56
C VAL A 219 -6.70 -9.19 -13.94
N VAL A 220 -6.80 -7.85 -13.94
CA VAL A 220 -8.03 -7.15 -14.32
C VAL A 220 -8.34 -7.33 -15.80
N VAL A 221 -7.35 -7.15 -16.68
CA VAL A 221 -7.51 -7.31 -18.13
C VAL A 221 -7.97 -8.72 -18.48
N ASP A 222 -7.33 -9.75 -17.91
CA ASP A 222 -7.71 -11.14 -18.15
C ASP A 222 -9.17 -11.41 -17.71
N PHE A 223 -9.60 -10.82 -16.58
CA PHE A 223 -11.00 -10.89 -16.14
C PHE A 223 -11.95 -10.15 -17.08
N VAL A 224 -11.61 -8.93 -17.50
CA VAL A 224 -12.45 -8.11 -18.40
C VAL A 224 -12.62 -8.79 -19.75
N VAL A 225 -11.53 -9.26 -20.35
CA VAL A 225 -11.56 -9.97 -21.64
C VAL A 225 -12.43 -11.21 -21.56
N LYS A 226 -12.34 -11.99 -20.47
CA LYS A 226 -13.16 -13.19 -20.27
C LYS A 226 -14.66 -12.86 -20.17
N ASN A 227 -15.02 -11.68 -19.64
CA ASN A 227 -16.40 -11.28 -19.38
C ASN A 227 -16.83 -10.06 -20.23
N TRP A 228 -16.19 -9.86 -21.40
CA TRP A 228 -16.23 -8.59 -22.13
C TRP A 228 -17.66 -8.09 -22.40
N LYS A 229 -18.54 -8.95 -22.89
CA LYS A 229 -19.94 -8.63 -23.22
C LYS A 229 -20.73 -8.07 -22.04
N GLU A 230 -20.43 -8.54 -20.84
CA GLU A 230 -21.12 -8.09 -19.63
C GLU A 230 -20.48 -6.81 -19.09
N VAL A 231 -19.14 -6.70 -19.16
CA VAL A 231 -18.40 -5.52 -18.73
C VAL A 231 -18.72 -4.31 -19.61
N GLU A 232 -18.74 -4.47 -20.94
CA GLU A 232 -18.93 -3.38 -21.90
C GLU A 232 -20.31 -2.71 -21.77
N ALA A 233 -21.30 -3.46 -21.27
CA ALA A 233 -22.66 -3.00 -21.03
C ALA A 233 -22.83 -2.28 -19.68
N THR A 234 -21.80 -2.20 -18.84
CA THR A 234 -21.91 -1.55 -17.53
C THR A 234 -21.75 -0.03 -17.63
N GLU A 235 -22.52 0.69 -16.83
CA GLU A 235 -22.33 2.14 -16.61
C GLU A 235 -20.92 2.47 -16.10
N ALA A 236 -20.34 1.59 -15.28
CA ALA A 236 -18.97 1.74 -14.78
C ALA A 236 -17.94 1.75 -15.91
N TRP A 237 -18.12 0.91 -16.92
CA TRP A 237 -17.27 0.89 -18.12
C TRP A 237 -17.42 2.16 -18.94
N HIS A 238 -18.65 2.59 -19.20
CA HIS A 238 -18.91 3.82 -19.94
C HIS A 238 -18.31 5.05 -19.26
N ALA A 239 -18.50 5.18 -17.93
CA ALA A 239 -17.93 6.26 -17.14
C ALA A 239 -16.40 6.23 -17.16
N SER A 240 -15.80 5.05 -16.99
CA SER A 240 -14.33 4.91 -16.98
C SER A 240 -13.74 5.21 -18.36
N ARG A 241 -14.36 4.73 -19.44
CA ARG A 241 -13.96 5.04 -20.82
C ARG A 241 -14.05 6.52 -21.13
N ALA A 242 -15.09 7.22 -20.65
CA ALA A 242 -15.25 8.67 -20.83
C ALA A 242 -14.14 9.47 -20.13
N LYS A 243 -13.70 9.03 -18.93
CA LYS A 243 -12.54 9.62 -18.23
C LYS A 243 -11.25 9.46 -19.03
N VAL A 244 -11.02 8.28 -19.58
CA VAL A 244 -9.84 8.03 -20.43
C VAL A 244 -9.90 8.89 -21.70
N ALA A 245 -11.06 8.96 -22.37
CA ALA A 245 -11.25 9.75 -23.58
C ALA A 245 -11.06 11.27 -23.36
N SER A 246 -11.40 11.78 -22.17
CA SER A 246 -11.17 13.17 -21.79
C SER A 246 -9.75 13.46 -21.29
N GLY A 247 -8.86 12.46 -21.28
CA GLY A 247 -7.47 12.62 -20.84
C GLY A 247 -7.29 12.71 -19.32
N GLN A 248 -8.32 12.39 -18.54
CA GLN A 248 -8.26 12.42 -17.06
C GLN A 248 -7.50 11.23 -16.46
N THR A 249 -7.13 10.26 -17.28
CA THR A 249 -6.41 9.05 -16.86
C THR A 249 -5.16 8.91 -17.72
N GLU A 250 -4.04 9.45 -17.22
CA GLU A 250 -2.73 9.28 -17.85
C GLU A 250 -2.40 7.79 -18.02
N GLY A 251 -1.91 7.40 -19.19
CA GLY A 251 -1.65 5.99 -19.54
C GLY A 251 -2.90 5.14 -19.83
N GLY A 252 -4.12 5.62 -19.51
CA GLY A 252 -5.36 4.88 -19.73
C GLY A 252 -5.64 4.57 -21.21
N ALA A 253 -5.22 5.45 -22.12
CA ALA A 253 -5.39 5.24 -23.56
C ALA A 253 -4.60 4.02 -24.07
N GLN A 254 -3.38 3.81 -23.56
CA GLN A 254 -2.58 2.63 -23.91
C GLN A 254 -3.26 1.35 -23.41
N ILE A 255 -3.80 1.38 -22.18
CA ILE A 255 -4.54 0.24 -21.61
C ILE A 255 -5.77 -0.09 -22.46
N LEU A 256 -6.52 0.92 -22.93
CA LEU A 256 -7.65 0.70 -23.83
C LEU A 256 -7.21 0.05 -25.15
N PHE A 257 -6.13 0.54 -25.75
CA PHE A 257 -5.60 -0.02 -26.98
C PHE A 257 -5.21 -1.49 -26.81
N ASP A 258 -4.43 -1.79 -25.77
CA ASP A 258 -3.97 -3.16 -25.47
C ASP A 258 -5.16 -4.09 -25.17
N LEU A 259 -6.18 -3.59 -24.48
CA LEU A 259 -7.40 -4.36 -24.19
C LEU A 259 -8.13 -4.73 -25.48
N PHE A 260 -8.37 -3.79 -26.38
CA PHE A 260 -9.07 -4.07 -27.63
C PHE A 260 -8.28 -5.01 -28.53
N ALA A 261 -6.95 -4.81 -28.65
CA ALA A 261 -6.10 -5.75 -29.38
C ALA A 261 -6.22 -7.18 -28.81
N THR A 262 -6.28 -7.32 -27.47
CA THR A 262 -6.43 -8.63 -26.81
C THR A 262 -7.81 -9.25 -27.01
N ILE A 263 -8.86 -8.43 -27.15
CA ILE A 263 -10.22 -8.91 -27.43
C ILE A 263 -10.29 -9.42 -28.87
N ASP A 264 -9.80 -8.63 -29.82
CA ASP A 264 -9.82 -8.96 -31.24
C ASP A 264 -9.06 -10.26 -31.53
N ASP A 265 -7.93 -10.51 -30.85
CA ASP A 265 -7.16 -11.76 -30.95
C ASP A 265 -7.90 -13.00 -30.41
N LYS A 266 -8.95 -12.84 -29.60
CA LYS A 266 -9.70 -13.94 -28.95
C LYS A 266 -11.09 -14.18 -29.53
N THR A 267 -11.59 -13.30 -30.40
CA THR A 267 -12.87 -13.45 -31.13
C THR A 267 -12.68 -14.05 -32.51
#